data_AF-A0A2E1ASZ5-F1
#
_entry.id   AF-A0A2E1ASZ5-F1
#
_cell.length_a   1.000
_cell.length_b   1.000
_cell.length_c   1.000
_cell.angle_alpha   90.00
_cell.angle_beta   90.00
_cell.angle_gamma   90.00
#
_symmetry.space_group_name_H-M   'P 1'
#
loop_
_entity.id
_entity.type
_entity.pdbx_description
1 polymer ?
#
loop_
_entity_poly.entity_id
_entity_poly.type
_entity_poly.pdbx_seq_one_letter_code
_entity_poly.pdbx_strand_id
1 'polypeptide(L)'
;MIFTDQILNDGLELSMEFGENWLTDTDTRLSDKYPELSQSNLRKADKLFRKITKNANNFVSKNPIKKYGKVTFIDSSNFKTYILNKYSWINEKNLSRLYSQSCYYAMK
;
A
#
# COMPACT_ATOMS: atom_id res chain seq x y z
N MET A 1 -6.55 -21.16 -4.45
CA MET A 1 -6.90 -20.04 -5.33
C MET A 1 -5.71 -19.10 -5.38
N ILE A 2 -5.28 -18.73 -6.58
CA ILE A 2 -4.15 -17.83 -6.80
C ILE A 2 -4.76 -16.43 -6.97
N PHE A 3 -4.29 -15.45 -6.21
CA PHE A 3 -4.69 -14.06 -6.44
C PHE A 3 -4.12 -13.60 -7.79
N THR A 4 -4.96 -13.03 -8.64
CA THR A 4 -4.49 -12.33 -9.85
C THR A 4 -3.92 -10.96 -9.46
N ASP A 5 -3.04 -10.42 -10.29
CA ASP A 5 -2.49 -9.08 -10.09
C ASP A 5 -3.60 -8.02 -10.02
N GLN A 6 -4.70 -8.22 -10.75
CA GLN A 6 -5.86 -7.33 -10.70
C GLN A 6 -6.52 -7.33 -9.30
N ILE A 7 -6.80 -8.51 -8.74
CA ILE A 7 -7.40 -8.63 -7.39
C ILE A 7 -6.48 -8.00 -6.34
N LEU A 8 -5.17 -8.22 -6.46
CA LEU A 8 -4.19 -7.67 -5.53
C LEU A 8 -4.13 -6.14 -5.61
N ASN A 9 -4.16 -5.56 -6.81
CA ASN A 9 -4.15 -4.11 -6.98
C ASN A 9 -5.46 -3.47 -6.50
N ASP A 10 -6.60 -4.09 -6.78
CA ASP A 10 -7.88 -3.57 -6.34
C ASP A 10 -8.01 -3.63 -4.81
N GLY A 11 -7.60 -4.73 -4.19
CA GLY A 11 -7.56 -4.84 -2.74
C GLY A 11 -6.58 -3.88 -2.07
N LEU A 12 -5.40 -3.69 -2.67
CA LEU A 12 -4.43 -2.71 -2.17
C LEU A 12 -4.99 -1.28 -2.28
N GLU A 13 -5.68 -0.94 -3.37
CA GLU A 13 -6.33 0.36 -3.53
C GLU A 13 -7.36 0.61 -2.42
N LEU A 14 -8.24 -0.38 -2.16
CA LEU A 14 -9.23 -0.33 -1.09
C LEU A 14 -8.58 -0.12 0.30
N SER A 15 -7.43 -0.75 0.55
CA SER A 15 -6.70 -0.62 1.82
C SER A 15 -6.14 0.79 2.05
N MET A 16 -5.97 1.58 0.99
CA MET A 16 -5.42 2.93 1.01
C MET A 16 -6.51 4.01 0.87
N GLU A 17 -7.78 3.67 1.08
CA GLU A 17 -8.87 4.63 1.12
C GLU A 17 -8.81 5.52 2.38
N PHE A 18 -9.18 6.79 2.19
CA PHE A 18 -9.36 7.77 3.26
C PHE A 18 -10.85 8.01 3.50
N GLY A 19 -11.19 8.77 4.56
CA GLY A 19 -12.57 9.07 4.92
C GLY A 19 -13.21 7.94 5.72
N GLU A 20 -14.46 7.61 5.41
CA GLU A 20 -15.25 6.59 6.13
C GLU A 20 -14.62 5.19 6.08
N ASN A 21 -13.82 4.92 5.04
CA ASN A 21 -13.12 3.65 4.84
C ASN A 21 -11.67 3.66 5.36
N TRP A 22 -11.28 4.68 6.12
CA TRP A 22 -9.90 4.80 6.59
C TRP A 22 -9.58 3.78 7.69
N LEU A 23 -8.53 2.99 7.47
CA LEU A 23 -8.06 1.92 8.37
C LEU A 23 -9.05 0.78 8.60
N THR A 24 -10.13 0.72 7.82
CA THR A 24 -11.11 -0.37 7.87
C THR A 24 -10.59 -1.60 7.12
N ASP A 25 -11.06 -2.77 7.53
CA ASP A 25 -10.72 -4.02 6.85
C ASP A 25 -11.16 -3.98 5.38
N THR A 26 -10.38 -4.63 4.52
CA THR A 26 -10.71 -4.74 3.10
C THR A 26 -11.67 -5.88 2.79
N ASP A 27 -11.89 -6.80 3.73
CA ASP A 27 -12.65 -8.03 3.55
C ASP A 27 -14.01 -7.83 2.86
N THR A 28 -14.91 -7.02 3.43
CA THR A 28 -16.27 -6.82 2.89
C THR A 28 -16.23 -6.18 1.51
N ARG A 29 -15.45 -5.11 1.34
CA ARG A 29 -15.35 -4.38 0.07
C ARG A 29 -14.72 -5.24 -1.03
N LEU A 30 -13.77 -6.08 -0.66
CA LEU A 30 -13.11 -7.00 -1.60
C LEU A 30 -14.01 -8.20 -1.92
N SER A 31 -14.81 -8.70 -0.96
CA SER A 31 -15.81 -9.74 -1.23
C SER A 31 -16.94 -9.26 -2.12
N ASP A 32 -17.35 -8.00 -1.99
CA ASP A 32 -18.39 -7.42 -2.86
C ASP A 32 -17.92 -7.36 -4.32
N LYS A 33 -16.62 -7.10 -4.53
CA LYS A 33 -16.01 -7.06 -5.87
C LYS A 33 -15.63 -8.44 -6.42
N TYR A 34 -15.26 -9.37 -5.55
CA TYR A 34 -14.83 -10.72 -5.88
C TYR A 34 -15.51 -11.76 -4.97
N PRO A 35 -16.80 -12.07 -5.22
CA PRO A 35 -17.62 -12.93 -4.36
C PRO A 35 -17.11 -14.37 -4.26
N GLU A 36 -16.27 -14.80 -5.21
CA GLU A 36 -15.64 -16.11 -5.23
C GLU A 36 -14.50 -16.27 -4.21
N LEU A 37 -14.02 -15.18 -3.61
CA LEU A 37 -12.97 -15.23 -2.60
C LEU A 37 -13.53 -15.76 -1.27
N SER A 38 -12.94 -16.84 -0.78
CA SER A 38 -13.24 -17.34 0.57
C SER A 38 -12.77 -16.36 1.65
N GLN A 39 -13.41 -16.39 2.82
CA GLN A 39 -13.01 -15.57 3.97
C GLN A 39 -11.52 -15.72 4.32
N SER A 40 -10.98 -16.93 4.20
CA SER A 40 -9.56 -17.20 4.46
C SER A 40 -8.65 -16.43 3.48
N ASN A 41 -9.06 -16.31 2.22
CA ASN A 41 -8.32 -15.52 1.23
C ASN A 41 -8.44 -14.03 1.53
N LEU A 42 -9.65 -13.53 1.82
CA LEU A 42 -9.85 -12.11 2.17
C LEU A 42 -8.94 -11.68 3.34
N ARG A 43 -8.89 -12.48 4.41
CA ARG A 43 -8.02 -12.22 5.57
C ARG A 43 -6.53 -12.32 5.26
N LYS A 44 -6.12 -13.17 4.31
CA LYS A 44 -4.73 -13.23 3.83
C LYS A 44 -4.38 -11.97 3.03
N ALA A 45 -5.29 -11.50 2.18
CA ALA A 45 -5.11 -10.29 1.39
C ALA A 45 -4.99 -9.05 2.30
N ASP A 46 -5.88 -8.88 3.27
CA ASP A 46 -5.85 -7.77 4.22
C ASP A 46 -4.50 -7.70 4.98
N LYS A 47 -4.04 -8.84 5.51
CA LYS A 47 -2.73 -8.94 6.16
C LYS A 47 -1.58 -8.58 5.23
N LEU A 48 -1.66 -8.97 3.96
CA LEU A 48 -0.66 -8.64 2.95
C LEU A 48 -0.63 -7.12 2.70
N PHE A 49 -1.79 -6.48 2.53
CA PHE A 49 -1.89 -5.05 2.28
C PHE A 49 -1.39 -4.21 3.46
N ARG A 50 -1.73 -4.61 4.70
CA ARG A 50 -1.20 -3.99 5.92
C ARG A 50 0.32 -4.13 6.01
N LYS A 51 0.87 -5.29 5.61
CA LYS A 51 2.32 -5.53 5.56
C LYS A 51 3.01 -4.64 4.51
N ILE A 52 2.42 -4.48 3.31
CA ILE A 52 2.93 -3.59 2.26
C ILE A 52 2.96 -2.15 2.78
N THR A 53 1.85 -1.67 3.34
CA THR A 53 1.73 -0.32 3.90
C THR A 53 2.77 -0.07 5.00
N LYS A 54 2.96 -1.03 5.91
CA LYS A 54 4.00 -0.95 6.94
C LYS A 54 5.40 -0.87 6.34
N ASN A 55 5.69 -1.66 5.31
CA ASN A 55 7.00 -1.63 4.64
C ASN A 55 7.25 -0.30 3.95
N ALA A 56 6.25 0.26 3.27
CA ALA A 56 6.31 1.56 2.62
C ALA A 56 6.54 2.69 3.62
N ASN A 57 5.76 2.73 4.70
CA ASN A 57 5.90 3.74 5.76
C ASN A 57 7.29 3.67 6.40
N ASN A 58 7.74 2.46 6.77
CA ASN A 58 9.07 2.25 7.33
C ASN A 58 10.19 2.70 6.38
N PHE A 59 10.03 2.49 5.08
CA PHE A 59 11.02 2.93 4.10
C PHE A 59 11.12 4.45 4.07
N VAL A 60 10.00 5.16 4.00
CA VAL A 60 9.98 6.63 3.99
C VAL A 60 10.53 7.20 5.29
N SER A 61 10.08 6.72 6.46
CA SER A 61 10.53 7.22 7.76
C SER A 61 12.03 7.01 8.01
N LYS A 62 12.63 5.95 7.45
CA LYS A 62 14.07 5.65 7.63
C LYS A 62 14.99 6.38 6.67
N ASN A 63 14.44 7.02 5.62
CA ASN A 63 15.23 7.67 4.60
C ASN A 63 14.85 9.16 4.47
N PRO A 64 14.87 9.98 5.54
CA PRO A 64 14.59 11.41 5.39
C PRO A 64 15.64 12.07 4.49
N ILE A 65 15.22 12.88 3.52
CA ILE A 65 16.13 13.78 2.82
C ILE A 65 16.24 15.05 3.65
N LYS A 66 17.46 15.48 3.99
CA LYS A 66 17.69 16.77 4.65
C LYS A 66 18.13 17.77 3.60
N LYS A 67 17.28 18.75 3.29
CA LYS A 67 17.60 19.84 2.35
C LYS A 67 17.49 21.18 3.07
N TYR A 68 18.58 21.95 3.09
CA TYR A 68 18.65 23.27 3.77
C TYR A 68 18.17 23.24 5.24
N GLY A 69 18.53 22.19 5.99
CA GLY A 69 18.12 22.03 7.39
C GLY A 69 16.66 21.62 7.60
N LYS A 70 15.87 21.42 6.52
CA LYS A 70 14.50 20.89 6.57
C LYS A 70 14.47 19.43 6.13
N VAL A 71 13.62 18.63 6.77
CA VAL A 71 13.34 17.26 6.33
C VAL A 71 12.35 17.32 5.15
N THR A 72 12.74 16.73 4.04
CA THR A 72 11.94 16.48 2.83
C THR A 72 11.92 14.97 2.55
N PHE A 73 11.05 14.51 1.64
CA PHE A 73 10.93 13.09 1.33
C PHE A 73 11.99 12.63 0.32
N ILE A 74 12.32 11.33 0.39
CA ILE A 74 13.11 10.62 -0.62
C ILE A 74 12.63 10.90 -2.03
N ASP A 75 13.54 10.80 -3.00
CA ASP A 75 13.13 10.64 -4.38
C ASP A 75 12.24 9.39 -4.54
N SER A 76 11.13 9.55 -5.26
CA SER A 76 10.16 8.47 -5.44
C SER A 76 10.74 7.26 -6.19
N SER A 77 11.77 7.42 -7.02
CA SER A 77 12.38 6.32 -7.77
C SER A 77 12.93 5.22 -6.85
N ASN A 78 13.69 5.59 -5.82
CA ASN A 78 14.24 4.64 -4.85
C ASN A 78 13.13 3.89 -4.09
N PHE A 79 12.05 4.58 -3.75
CA PHE A 79 10.86 3.96 -3.17
C PHE A 79 10.23 2.95 -4.12
N LYS A 80 10.01 3.36 -5.37
CA LYS A 80 9.37 2.54 -6.41
C LYS A 80 10.17 1.25 -6.64
N THR A 81 11.49 1.37 -6.81
CA THR A 81 12.39 0.22 -6.97
C THR A 81 12.32 -0.70 -5.74
N TYR A 82 12.37 -0.15 -4.53
CA TYR A 82 12.31 -0.96 -3.30
C TYR A 82 11.01 -1.76 -3.18
N ILE A 83 9.86 -1.14 -3.48
CA ILE A 83 8.56 -1.78 -3.39
C ILE A 83 8.38 -2.82 -4.50
N LEU A 84 8.70 -2.48 -5.75
CA LEU A 84 8.55 -3.39 -6.90
C LEU A 84 9.47 -4.61 -6.81
N ASN A 85 10.66 -4.48 -6.21
CA ASN A 85 11.53 -5.63 -5.93
C ASN A 85 10.89 -6.65 -4.98
N LYS A 86 9.94 -6.22 -4.13
CA LYS A 86 9.22 -7.09 -3.19
C LYS A 86 7.84 -7.51 -3.68
N TYR A 87 7.21 -6.67 -4.49
CA TYR A 87 5.82 -6.76 -4.89
C TYR A 87 5.69 -6.34 -6.37
N SER A 88 6.22 -7.17 -7.28
CA SER A 88 6.31 -6.86 -8.71
C SER A 88 4.96 -6.70 -9.42
N TRP A 89 3.87 -7.15 -8.79
CA TRP A 89 2.50 -7.04 -9.30
C TRP A 89 1.86 -5.68 -9.04
N ILE A 90 2.43 -4.82 -8.18
CA ILE A 90 1.83 -3.51 -7.86
C ILE A 90 1.90 -2.59 -9.08
N ASN A 91 0.77 -2.04 -9.49
CA ASN A 91 0.71 -1.10 -10.61
C ASN A 91 1.15 0.32 -10.21
N GLU A 92 1.44 1.14 -11.21
CA GLU A 92 1.99 2.50 -11.02
C GLU A 92 1.05 3.43 -10.23
N LYS A 93 -0.26 3.26 -10.41
CA LYS A 93 -1.29 4.03 -9.68
C LYS A 93 -1.20 3.76 -8.18
N ASN A 94 -1.21 2.49 -7.78
CA ASN A 94 -1.10 2.08 -6.39
C ASN A 94 0.26 2.40 -5.80
N LEU A 95 1.34 2.26 -6.58
CA LEU A 95 2.68 2.59 -6.15
C LEU A 95 2.83 4.07 -5.80
N SER A 96 2.29 4.94 -6.66
CA SER A 96 2.27 6.39 -6.43
C SER A 96 1.43 6.76 -5.20
N ARG A 97 0.24 6.16 -5.06
CA ARG A 97 -0.65 6.40 -3.92
C ARG A 97 -0.05 5.93 -2.59
N LEU A 98 0.59 4.77 -2.58
CA LEU A 98 1.30 4.21 -1.44
C LEU A 98 2.43 5.14 -0.99
N TYR A 99 3.22 5.65 -1.94
CA TYR A 99 4.27 6.62 -1.65
C TYR A 99 3.73 7.91 -1.02
N SER A 100 2.68 8.51 -1.61
CA SER A 100 2.07 9.73 -1.09
C SER A 100 1.52 9.54 0.33
N GLN A 101 0.84 8.41 0.58
CA GLN A 101 0.30 8.10 1.90
C GLN A 101 1.41 7.88 2.93
N SER A 102 2.50 7.19 2.56
CA SER A 102 3.67 7.03 3.44
C SER A 102 4.35 8.34 3.77
N CYS A 103 4.46 9.27 2.82
CA CYS A 103 4.99 10.61 3.08
C CYS A 103 4.08 11.39 4.03
N TYR A 104 2.76 11.35 3.81
CA TYR A 104 1.79 11.98 4.71
C TYR A 104 1.93 11.47 6.15
N TYR A 105 2.05 10.16 6.35
CA TYR A 105 2.26 9.60 7.70
C TYR A 105 3.61 9.95 8.32
N ALA A 106 4.67 10.11 7.51
CA ALA A 106 5.97 10.52 8.02
C ALA A 106 6.02 12.01 8.41
N MET A 107 5.05 12.83 7.99
CA MET A 107 4.90 14.24 8.37
C MET A 107 4.08 14.47 9.64
N LYS A 108 3.29 13.47 10.04
CA LYS A 108 2.41 13.53 11.21
C LYS A 108 3.16 13.11 12.46
#